data_AF-A0A7S4CAR8-F1
#
_entry.id   AF-A0A7S4CAR8-F1
#
_cell.length_a   1.000
_cell.length_b   1.000
_cell.length_c   1.000
_cell.angle_alpha   90.00
_cell.angle_beta   90.00
_cell.angle_gamma   90.00
#
_symmetry.space_group_name_H-M   'P 1'
#
loop_
_entity.id
_entity.type
_entity.pdbx_description
1 polymer ?
#
loop_
_entity_poly.entity_id
_entity_poly.type
_entity_poly.pdbx_seq_one_letter_code
_entity_poly.pdbx_strand_id
1 'polypeptide(L)'
;RVAGDLRTADWVPALKASGYQCDQPSVWVLEGLLMYFSQAQADDLLQQVRALTSPGSVLVGNCLAGECVNAWGDYYAVWARYATPPSLAFPNPRAWFAAQDFT
;
A
#
# COMPACT_ATOMS: atom_id res chain seq x y z
N ARG A 1 -8.51 1.99 -16.35
CA ARG A 1 -7.21 2.53 -15.85
C ARG A 1 -7.44 3.98 -15.50
N VAL A 2 -6.95 4.41 -14.34
CA VAL A 2 -7.07 5.79 -13.85
C VAL A 2 -5.67 6.33 -13.60
N ALA A 3 -5.44 7.59 -13.99
CA ALA A 3 -4.24 8.31 -13.63
C ALA A 3 -4.47 9.03 -12.30
N GLY A 4 -3.52 8.95 -11.38
CA GLY A 4 -3.61 9.60 -10.09
C GLY A 4 -2.35 9.38 -9.27
N ASP A 5 -2.08 10.31 -8.36
CA ASP A 5 -1.04 10.15 -7.35
C ASP A 5 -1.68 9.57 -6.09
N LEU A 6 -1.19 8.42 -5.64
CA LEU A 6 -1.74 7.72 -4.47
C LEU A 6 -1.39 8.40 -3.14
N ARG A 7 -0.50 9.40 -3.15
CA ARG A 7 -0.18 10.24 -1.98
C ARG A 7 -1.27 11.27 -1.68
N THR A 8 -2.13 11.54 -2.65
CA THR A 8 -3.24 12.48 -2.56
C THR A 8 -4.57 11.73 -2.66
N ALA A 9 -5.68 12.39 -2.34
CA ALA A 9 -7.02 11.77 -2.40
C ALA A 9 -7.74 12.01 -3.74
N ASP A 10 -7.08 12.65 -4.71
CA ASP A 10 -7.63 13.02 -6.02
C ASP A 10 -7.90 11.84 -6.95
N TRP A 11 -7.20 10.71 -6.74
CA TRP A 11 -7.46 9.48 -7.49
C TRP A 11 -8.82 8.86 -7.17
N VAL A 12 -9.40 9.12 -5.98
CA VAL A 12 -10.67 8.52 -5.55
C VAL A 12 -11.85 8.98 -6.43
N PRO A 13 -12.09 10.29 -6.63
CA PRO A 13 -13.09 10.76 -7.60
C PRO A 13 -12.86 10.21 -9.01
N ALA A 14 -11.61 10.16 -9.47
CA ALA A 14 -11.27 9.67 -10.80
C ALA A 14 -11.56 8.17 -10.95
N LEU A 15 -11.35 7.37 -9.89
CA LEU A 15 -11.72 5.96 -9.85
C LEU A 15 -13.23 5.77 -9.97
N LYS A 16 -14.03 6.51 -9.19
CA LYS A 16 -15.50 6.46 -9.28
C LYS A 16 -16.00 6.88 -10.66
N ALA A 17 -15.47 7.97 -11.21
CA ALA A 17 -15.83 8.45 -12.55
C ALA A 17 -15.48 7.45 -13.66
N SER A 18 -14.47 6.59 -13.45
CA SER A 18 -14.12 5.51 -14.37
C SER A 18 -15.08 4.31 -14.35
N GLY A 19 -16.10 4.34 -13.48
CA GLY A 19 -17.12 3.30 -13.35
C GLY A 19 -16.89 2.33 -12.18
N TYR A 20 -15.98 2.64 -11.26
CA TYR A 20 -15.81 1.82 -10.05
C TYR A 20 -17.06 1.87 -9.16
N GLN A 21 -17.57 0.69 -8.79
CA GLN A 21 -18.79 0.51 -8.01
C GLN A 21 -18.44 0.13 -6.56
N CYS A 22 -18.51 1.11 -5.65
CA CYS A 22 -18.12 0.93 -4.24
C CYS A 22 -19.07 0.01 -3.45
N ASP A 23 -20.21 -0.35 -4.03
CA ASP A 23 -21.21 -1.26 -3.48
C ASP A 23 -20.99 -2.73 -3.88
N GLN A 24 -19.99 -3.02 -4.71
CA GLN A 24 -19.66 -4.38 -5.15
C GLN A 24 -18.30 -4.86 -4.62
N PRO A 25 -18.15 -6.17 -4.30
CA PRO A 25 -16.89 -6.72 -3.84
C PRO A 25 -15.75 -6.46 -4.82
N SER A 26 -14.60 -6.10 -4.29
CA SER A 26 -13.40 -5.75 -5.06
C SER A 26 -12.18 -6.53 -4.57
N VAL A 27 -11.22 -6.73 -5.47
CA VAL A 27 -9.88 -7.22 -5.11
C VAL A 27 -8.89 -6.06 -5.26
N TRP A 28 -8.30 -5.63 -4.15
CA TRP A 28 -7.26 -4.61 -4.12
C TRP A 28 -5.89 -5.27 -4.06
N VAL A 29 -4.98 -4.86 -4.94
CA VAL A 29 -3.60 -5.37 -4.98
C VAL A 29 -2.63 -4.19 -4.83
N LEU A 30 -1.88 -4.19 -3.72
CA LEU A 30 -0.86 -3.19 -3.41
C LEU A 30 0.51 -3.85 -3.47
N GLU A 31 0.96 -4.16 -4.69
CA GLU A 31 2.22 -4.85 -4.94
C GLU A 31 3.37 -3.86 -5.19
N GLY A 32 4.50 -4.06 -4.51
CA GLY A 32 5.71 -3.26 -4.71
C GLY A 32 5.51 -1.76 -4.43
N LEU A 33 4.59 -1.43 -3.52
CA LEU A 33 4.14 -0.05 -3.31
C LEU A 33 4.43 0.45 -1.90
N LEU A 34 3.93 -0.25 -0.87
CA LEU A 34 3.84 0.27 0.50
C LEU A 34 5.20 0.62 1.12
N MET A 35 6.28 -0.03 0.69
CA MET A 35 7.64 0.23 1.21
C MET A 35 8.24 1.58 0.77
N TYR A 36 7.61 2.26 -0.20
CA TYR A 36 8.06 3.57 -0.69
C TYR A 36 7.30 4.74 -0.05
N PHE A 37 6.25 4.46 0.72
CA PHE A 37 5.51 5.46 1.47
C PHE A 37 6.14 5.67 2.85
N SER A 38 5.96 6.87 3.42
CA SER A 38 6.03 7.01 4.87
C SER A 38 4.87 6.24 5.52
N GLN A 39 4.99 5.91 6.81
CA GLN A 39 3.92 5.19 7.51
C GLN A 39 2.58 5.94 7.43
N ALA A 40 2.60 7.26 7.63
CA ALA A 40 1.39 8.09 7.51
C ALA A 40 0.77 8.03 6.10
N GLN A 41 1.58 8.05 5.04
CA GLN A 41 1.08 7.93 3.67
C GLN A 41 0.47 6.55 3.40
N ALA A 42 1.07 5.48 3.94
CA ALA A 42 0.52 4.13 3.82
C ALA A 42 -0.82 3.99 4.57
N ASP A 43 -0.90 4.52 5.80
CA ASP A 43 -2.12 4.53 6.60
C ASP A 43 -3.23 5.35 5.90
N ASP A 44 -2.91 6.55 5.39
CA ASP A 44 -3.85 7.40 4.63
C ASP A 44 -4.38 6.70 3.37
N LEU A 45 -3.49 6.05 2.61
CA LEU A 45 -3.90 5.29 1.41
C LEU A 45 -4.83 4.15 1.79
N LEU A 46 -4.51 3.38 2.83
CA LEU A 46 -5.34 2.26 3.27
C LEU A 46 -6.69 2.73 3.81
N GLN A 47 -6.75 3.88 4.49
CA GLN A 47 -8.01 4.49 4.90
C GLN A 47 -8.89 4.84 3.68
N GLN A 48 -8.29 5.41 2.63
CA GLN A 48 -9.02 5.73 1.39
C GLN A 48 -9.51 4.46 0.69
N VAL A 49 -8.68 3.42 0.57
CA VAL A 49 -9.05 2.13 0.00
C VAL A 49 -10.18 1.50 0.80
N ARG A 50 -10.11 1.54 2.13
CA ARG A 50 -11.15 1.02 3.03
C ARG A 50 -12.50 1.72 2.82
N ALA A 51 -12.49 3.05 2.69
CA ALA A 51 -13.69 3.83 2.42
C ALA A 51 -14.37 3.50 1.08
N LEU A 52 -13.66 2.83 0.17
CA LEU A 52 -14.15 2.37 -1.12
C LEU A 52 -14.52 0.89 -1.15
N THR A 53 -14.19 0.14 -0.10
CA THR A 53 -14.28 -1.31 -0.06
C THR A 53 -15.61 -1.76 0.53
N SER A 54 -16.35 -2.58 -0.22
CA SER A 54 -17.59 -3.21 0.24
C SER A 54 -17.31 -4.54 0.97
N PRO A 55 -18.26 -5.04 1.79
CA PRO A 55 -18.15 -6.36 2.41
C PRO A 55 -17.91 -7.48 1.40
N GLY A 56 -17.02 -8.44 1.74
CA GLY A 56 -16.64 -9.55 0.85
C GLY A 56 -15.53 -9.22 -0.15
N SER A 57 -15.02 -7.99 -0.12
CA SER A 57 -13.80 -7.61 -0.85
C SER A 57 -12.55 -8.24 -0.22
N VAL A 58 -11.44 -8.22 -0.96
CA VAL A 58 -10.14 -8.70 -0.47
C VAL A 58 -9.07 -7.66 -0.74
N LEU A 59 -8.18 -7.44 0.22
CA LEU A 59 -6.95 -6.67 0.02
C LEU A 59 -5.74 -7.60 0.15
N VAL A 60 -4.87 -7.55 -0.86
CA VAL A 60 -3.57 -8.21 -0.85
C VAL A 60 -2.50 -7.14 -1.03
N GLY A 61 -1.51 -7.14 -0.14
CA GLY A 61 -0.39 -6.21 -0.24
C GLY A 61 0.87 -6.84 0.31
N ASN A 62 2.01 -6.32 -0.14
CA ASN A 62 3.30 -6.65 0.45
C ASN A 62 3.93 -5.39 1.06
N CYS A 63 4.63 -5.59 2.17
CA CYS A 63 5.51 -4.60 2.75
C CYS A 63 6.79 -5.28 3.24
N LEU A 64 7.79 -4.48 3.59
CA LEU A 64 9.07 -4.99 4.06
C LEU A 64 9.07 -5.08 5.58
N ALA A 65 9.46 -6.23 6.10
CA ALA A 65 9.80 -6.36 7.51
C ALA A 65 11.13 -5.65 7.78
N GLY A 66 11.28 -5.04 8.97
CA GLY A 66 12.56 -4.47 9.42
C GLY A 66 13.72 -5.45 9.35
N GLU A 67 13.46 -6.72 9.65
CA GLU A 67 14.43 -7.81 9.55
C GLU A 67 14.92 -8.04 8.12
N CYS A 68 14.07 -7.86 7.10
CA CYS A 68 14.47 -7.98 5.70
C CYS A 68 15.47 -6.89 5.32
N VAL A 69 15.24 -5.66 5.76
CA VAL A 69 16.17 -4.54 5.46
C VAL A 69 17.54 -4.80 6.07
N ASN A 70 17.59 -5.32 7.30
CA ASN A 70 18.85 -5.67 7.96
C ASN A 70 19.55 -6.86 7.30
N ALA A 71 18.80 -7.87 6.86
CA ALA A 71 19.34 -9.07 6.22
C ALA A 71 19.90 -8.80 4.82
N TRP A 72 19.49 -7.71 4.16
CA TRP A 72 19.93 -7.40 2.80
C TRP A 72 21.37 -6.87 2.72
N GLY A 73 21.99 -6.41 3.80
CA GLY A 73 23.42 -6.07 3.85
C GLY A 73 23.91 -5.27 2.64
N ASP A 74 24.94 -5.77 1.94
CA ASP A 74 25.51 -5.13 0.75
C ASP A 74 24.54 -5.00 -0.43
N TYR A 75 23.51 -5.85 -0.51
CA TYR A 75 22.46 -5.73 -1.54
C TYR A 75 21.69 -4.42 -1.40
N TYR A 76 21.44 -3.96 -0.16
CA TYR A 76 20.82 -2.66 0.06
C TYR A 76 21.71 -1.52 -0.44
N ALA A 77 23.03 -1.63 -0.26
CA ALA A 77 23.99 -0.64 -0.75
C ALA A 77 24.07 -0.61 -2.27
N VAL A 78 23.93 -1.76 -2.96
CA VAL A 78 23.81 -1.80 -4.42
C VAL A 78 22.49 -1.18 -4.86
N TRP A 79 21.38 -1.51 -4.20
CA TRP A 79 20.08 -1.00 -4.57
C TRP A 79 19.99 0.52 -4.41
N ALA A 80 20.51 1.06 -3.30
CA ALA A 80 20.56 2.50 -3.03
C ALA A 80 21.42 3.28 -4.05
N ARG A 81 22.33 2.63 -4.80
CA ARG A 81 23.08 3.29 -5.88
C ARG A 81 22.24 3.52 -7.14
N TYR A 82 21.23 2.69 -7.37
CA TYR A 82 20.50 2.64 -8.64
C TYR A 82 19.00 2.92 -8.50
N ALA A 83 18.47 2.98 -7.27
CA ALA A 83 17.07 3.23 -7.00
C ALA A 83 16.86 3.94 -5.66
N THR A 84 15.65 4.45 -5.45
CA THR A 84 15.23 4.94 -4.14
C THR A 84 15.07 3.75 -3.20
N PRO A 85 15.87 3.65 -2.13
CA PRO A 85 15.69 2.58 -1.16
C PRO A 85 14.33 2.75 -0.46
N PRO A 86 13.70 1.65 -0.04
CA PRO A 86 12.44 1.69 0.67
C PRO A 86 12.58 2.53 1.94
N SER A 87 11.65 3.47 2.11
CA SER A 87 11.63 4.44 3.21
C SER A 87 10.96 3.90 4.46
N LEU A 88 10.26 2.77 4.34
CA LEU A 88 9.48 2.16 5.41
C LEU A 88 9.76 0.66 5.52
N ALA A 89 10.20 0.27 6.70
CA ALA A 89 10.25 -1.11 7.13
C ALA A 89 9.40 -1.25 8.39
N PHE A 90 8.43 -2.14 8.35
CA PHE A 90 7.54 -2.36 9.48
C PHE A 90 8.19 -3.33 10.47
N PRO A 91 8.22 -3.01 11.77
CA PRO A 91 8.69 -3.96 12.78
C PRO A 91 7.84 -5.23 12.82
N ASN A 92 6.53 -5.11 12.56
CA ASN A 92 5.61 -6.24 12.46
C ASN A 92 4.56 -6.00 11.36
N PRO A 93 4.88 -6.34 10.09
CA PRO A 93 3.98 -6.24 8.94
C PRO A 93 2.60 -6.85 9.17
N ARG A 94 2.56 -8.03 9.79
CA ARG A 94 1.35 -8.81 9.97
C ARG A 94 0.40 -8.14 10.95
N ALA A 95 0.93 -7.67 12.08
CA ALA A 95 0.13 -6.93 13.07
C ALA A 95 -0.37 -5.60 12.49
N TRP A 96 0.48 -4.89 11.72
CA TRP A 96 0.07 -3.64 11.09
C TRP A 96 -1.06 -3.87 10.08
N PHE A 97 -0.96 -4.84 9.17
CA PHE A 97 -2.06 -5.16 8.23
C PHE A 97 -3.34 -5.61 8.95
N ALA A 98 -3.23 -6.42 10.01
CA ALA A 98 -4.39 -6.85 10.78
C ALA A 98 -5.14 -5.67 11.44
N ALA A 99 -4.42 -4.62 11.83
CA ALA A 99 -5.01 -3.41 12.42
C ALA A 99 -5.80 -2.56 11.40
N GLN A 100 -5.63 -2.80 10.10
CA GLN A 100 -6.31 -2.03 9.05
C GLN A 100 -7.77 -2.46 8.85
N ASP A 101 -8.15 -3.61 9.43
CA ASP A 101 -9.53 -4.10 9.55
C ASP A 101 -10.25 -4.16 8.19
N PHE A 102 -9.51 -4.70 7.21
CA PHE A 102 -10.05 -5.25 5.98
C PHE A 102 -10.53 -6.67 6.28
N THR A 103 -11.85 -6.89 6.19
CA THR A 103 -12.50 -8.20 6.35
C THR A 103 -12.45 -9.01 5.07
#